data_AF-Q4RYC7-F1
#
_entry.id   AF-Q4RYC7-F1
#
_cell.length_a   1.000
_cell.length_b   1.000
_cell.length_c   1.000
_cell.angle_alpha   90.00
_cell.angle_beta   90.00
_cell.angle_gamma   90.00
#
_symmetry.space_group_name_H-M   'P 1'
#
loop_
_entity.id
_entity.type
_entity.pdbx_description
1 polymer ?
#
loop_
_entity_poly.entity_id
_entity_poly.type
_entity_poly.pdbx_seq_one_letter_code
_entity_poly.pdbx_strand_id
1 'polypeptide(L)'
;MGRITFYEEKNFQGRSYECSTDCSDIHMHLNRCNSCRVDNGCFVVYDRPNFLGNQVFLRRGDYPDFQRMGSMTGMMGMAMMDNIRSMSHDPYAQGAVQNEDLRERQLRRPDP
;
A
#
# COMPACT_ATOMS: atom_id res chain seq x y z
N MET A 1 4.03 2.49 15.23
CA MET A 1 2.72 2.80 14.66
C MET A 1 2.90 3.02 13.17
N GLY A 2 2.07 2.41 12.33
CA GLY A 2 2.08 2.64 10.89
C GLY A 2 1.46 3.99 10.57
N ARG A 3 1.87 4.61 9.45
CA ARG A 3 1.30 5.87 8.96
C ARG A 3 1.27 5.88 7.44
N ILE A 4 0.10 6.20 6.88
CA ILE A 4 -0.13 6.37 5.45
C ILE A 4 -0.89 7.66 5.19
N THR A 5 -0.49 8.39 4.14
CA THR A 5 -1.15 9.61 3.69
C THR A 5 -1.64 9.41 2.26
N PHE A 6 -2.94 9.58 2.05
CA PHE A 6 -3.59 9.55 0.76
C PHE A 6 -3.75 10.96 0.21
N TYR A 7 -3.71 11.12 -1.12
CA TYR A 7 -3.83 12.41 -1.80
C TYR A 7 -4.84 12.31 -2.96
N GLU A 8 -5.64 13.36 -3.15
CA GLU A 8 -6.66 13.42 -4.22
C GLU A 8 -6.05 13.53 -5.62
N GLU A 9 -4.83 14.05 -5.76
CA GLU A 9 -4.15 14.17 -7.05
C GLU A 9 -2.89 13.31 -7.11
N LYS A 10 -2.32 13.23 -8.32
CA LYS A 10 -1.04 12.56 -8.56
C LYS A 10 0.10 13.39 -7.97
N ASN A 11 1.26 12.76 -7.75
CA ASN A 11 2.46 13.43 -7.24
C ASN A 11 2.26 14.11 -5.87
N PHE A 12 1.40 13.55 -5.00
CA PHE A 12 1.16 14.04 -3.64
C PHE A 12 0.58 15.46 -3.58
N GLN A 13 -0.27 15.80 -4.56
CA GLN A 13 -0.92 17.10 -4.66
C GLN A 13 -2.41 17.06 -4.25
N GLY A 14 -3.01 18.24 -4.13
CA GLY A 14 -4.40 18.40 -3.75
C GLY A 14 -4.65 18.16 -2.26
N ARG A 15 -5.86 17.74 -1.92
CA ARG A 15 -6.25 17.43 -0.54
C ARG A 15 -5.60 16.11 -0.11
N SER A 16 -5.14 16.07 1.13
CA SER A 16 -4.57 14.88 1.73
C SER A 16 -5.36 14.40 2.93
N TYR A 17 -5.30 13.10 3.18
CA TYR A 17 -5.86 12.45 4.34
C TYR A 17 -4.85 11.47 4.92
N GLU A 18 -4.44 11.71 6.16
CA GLU A 18 -3.53 10.84 6.89
C GLU A 18 -4.32 9.90 7.79
N CYS A 19 -4.03 8.62 7.72
CA CYS A 19 -4.54 7.63 8.65
C CYS A 19 -3.46 6.65 9.09
N SER A 20 -3.64 6.12 10.30
CA SER A 20 -2.71 5.17 10.94
C SER A 20 -3.39 3.86 11.35
N THR A 21 -4.71 3.79 11.18
CA THR A 21 -5.58 2.67 11.53
C THR A 21 -6.36 2.20 10.31
N ASP A 22 -7.06 1.07 10.44
CA ASP A 22 -8.02 0.61 9.45
C ASP A 22 -9.10 1.65 9.14
N CYS A 23 -9.51 1.71 7.88
CA CYS A 23 -10.54 2.60 7.38
C CYS A 23 -11.42 1.84 6.40
N SER A 24 -12.70 1.67 6.75
CA SER A 24 -13.68 0.92 5.98
C SER A 24 -14.26 1.69 4.78
N ASP A 25 -14.19 3.03 4.78
CA ASP A 25 -14.47 3.85 3.60
C ASP A 25 -13.65 5.16 3.57
N ILE A 26 -12.64 5.23 2.70
CA ILE A 26 -11.82 6.43 2.49
C ILE A 26 -12.63 7.55 1.84
N HIS A 27 -13.72 7.21 1.13
CA HIS A 27 -14.56 8.20 0.45
C HIS A 27 -15.22 9.20 1.40
N MET A 28 -15.30 8.86 2.70
CA MET A 28 -15.76 9.79 3.75
C MET A 28 -14.80 10.96 3.98
N HIS A 29 -13.53 10.80 3.59
CA HIS A 29 -12.47 11.79 3.83
C HIS A 29 -11.95 12.42 2.53
N LEU A 30 -11.81 11.63 1.46
CA LEU A 30 -11.34 12.08 0.15
C LEU A 30 -12.27 11.56 -0.94
N ASN A 31 -12.65 12.41 -1.89
CA ASN A 31 -13.60 12.00 -2.94
C ASN A 31 -12.95 11.02 -3.95
N ARG A 32 -11.62 11.06 -4.05
CA ARG A 32 -10.80 10.16 -4.87
C ARG A 32 -9.39 10.05 -4.29
N CYS A 33 -8.67 9.02 -4.69
CA CYS A 33 -7.28 8.86 -4.29
C CYS A 33 -6.41 8.48 -5.48
N ASN A 34 -5.46 9.36 -5.83
CA ASN A 34 -4.60 9.20 -7.01
C ASN A 34 -3.12 8.97 -6.67
N SER A 35 -2.69 9.37 -5.46
CA SER A 35 -1.37 9.05 -4.94
C SER A 35 -1.40 8.82 -3.43
N CYS A 36 -0.43 8.09 -2.91
CA CYS A 36 -0.24 7.93 -1.46
C CYS A 36 1.22 7.81 -1.06
N ARG A 37 1.50 8.18 0.19
CA ARG A 37 2.81 8.00 0.81
C ARG A 37 2.66 7.12 2.04
N VAL A 38 3.45 6.07 2.11
CA VAL A 38 3.55 5.22 3.30
C VAL A 38 4.82 5.59 4.03
N ASP A 39 4.69 6.33 5.13
CA ASP A 39 5.80 6.76 5.97
C ASP A 39 6.42 5.58 6.73
N ASN A 40 5.57 4.74 7.32
CA ASN A 40 6.00 3.59 8.10
C ASN A 40 4.88 2.54 8.19
N GLY A 41 5.25 1.26 8.28
CA GLY A 41 4.31 0.15 8.36
C GLY A 41 3.95 -0.44 6.99
N CYS A 42 2.98 -1.35 7.01
CA CYS A 42 2.45 -2.03 5.84
C CYS A 42 0.93 -1.92 5.84
N PHE A 43 0.37 -1.69 4.66
CA PHE A 43 -1.05 -1.42 4.49
C PHE A 43 -1.57 -2.24 3.33
N VAL A 44 -2.78 -2.78 3.48
CA VAL A 44 -3.52 -3.40 2.38
C VAL A 44 -4.64 -2.45 2.00
N VAL A 45 -4.69 -2.06 0.73
CA VAL A 45 -5.74 -1.20 0.20
C VAL A 45 -6.68 -1.99 -0.70
N TYR A 46 -7.93 -1.56 -0.75
CA TYR A 46 -9.01 -2.26 -1.44
C TYR A 46 -9.80 -1.31 -2.35
N ASP A 47 -10.27 -1.84 -3.48
CA ASP A 47 -11.07 -1.08 -4.45
C ASP A 47 -12.55 -0.95 -4.06
N ARG A 48 -13.03 -1.74 -3.10
CA ARG A 48 -14.38 -1.63 -2.52
C ARG A 48 -14.33 -1.28 -1.03
N PRO A 49 -15.39 -0.66 -0.49
CA PRO A 49 -15.49 -0.40 0.94
C PRO A 49 -15.58 -1.73 1.72
N ASN A 50 -15.32 -1.67 3.02
CA ASN A 50 -15.36 -2.81 3.94
C ASN A 50 -14.37 -3.94 3.60
N PHE A 51 -13.18 -3.60 3.08
CA PHE A 51 -12.09 -4.55 2.82
C PHE A 51 -12.44 -5.62 1.77
N LEU A 52 -13.27 -5.26 0.79
CA LEU A 52 -13.73 -6.16 -0.25
C LEU A 52 -13.06 -5.87 -1.59
N GLY A 53 -13.03 -6.88 -2.47
CA GLY A 53 -12.60 -6.72 -3.85
C GLY A 53 -11.10 -6.94 -4.05
N ASN A 54 -10.54 -6.20 -5.00
CA ASN A 54 -9.13 -6.26 -5.35
C ASN A 54 -8.31 -5.72 -4.18
N GLN A 55 -7.20 -6.37 -3.87
CA GLN A 55 -6.34 -6.01 -2.75
C GLN A 55 -4.96 -5.66 -3.28
N VAL A 56 -4.42 -4.53 -2.84
CA VAL A 56 -3.06 -4.12 -3.19
C VAL A 56 -2.28 -3.90 -1.91
N PHE A 57 -1.09 -4.49 -1.86
CA PHE A 57 -0.21 -4.39 -0.72
C PHE A 57 0.74 -3.20 -0.90
N LEU A 58 0.64 -2.24 0.02
CA LEU A 58 1.48 -1.06 0.10
C LEU A 58 2.50 -1.22 1.22
N ARG A 59 3.77 -1.04 0.87
CA ARG A 59 4.88 -0.98 1.82
C ARG A 59 5.33 0.46 1.97
N ARG A 60 6.20 0.70 2.95
CA ARG A 60 6.91 1.96 3.10
C ARG A 60 7.48 2.42 1.75
N GLY A 61 7.08 3.61 1.31
CA GLY A 61 7.43 4.12 -0.01
C GLY A 61 6.52 5.25 -0.49
N ASP A 62 6.95 5.87 -1.58
CA ASP A 62 6.26 6.94 -2.29
C ASP A 62 5.53 6.39 -3.51
N TYR A 63 4.22 6.58 -3.56
CA TYR A 63 3.38 6.10 -4.66
C TYR A 63 2.70 7.29 -5.35
N PRO A 64 3.39 7.94 -6.31
CA PRO A 64 2.91 9.17 -6.94
C PRO A 64 1.76 8.95 -7.94
N ASP A 65 1.50 7.70 -8.36
CA ASP A 65 0.44 7.37 -9.31
C ASP A 65 -0.03 5.91 -9.13
N PHE A 66 -1.28 5.70 -8.69
CA PHE A 66 -1.86 4.36 -8.54
C PHE A 66 -2.07 3.65 -9.88
N GLN A 67 -2.34 4.37 -10.97
CA GLN A 67 -2.50 3.72 -12.29
C GLN A 67 -1.21 3.04 -12.75
N ARG A 68 -0.05 3.53 -12.32
CA ARG A 68 1.26 2.96 -12.67
C ARG A 68 1.73 1.87 -11.71
N MET A 69 1.08 1.73 -10.56
CA MET A 69 1.46 0.78 -9.52
C MET A 69 1.36 -0.69 -9.99
N GLY A 70 0.36 -1.02 -10.81
CA GLY A 70 0.20 -2.36 -11.39
C GLY A 70 1.41 -2.79 -12.23
N SER A 71 2.12 -1.84 -12.85
CA SER A 71 3.29 -2.12 -13.69
C SER A 71 4.58 -2.34 -12.87
N MET A 72 4.65 -1.82 -11.65
CA MET A 72 5.87 -1.82 -10.82
C MET A 72 6.04 -3.12 -10.01
N THR A 73 4.94 -3.85 -9.75
CA THR A 73 4.96 -5.07 -8.93
C THR A 73 5.17 -6.35 -9.75
N GLY A 74 5.48 -6.25 -11.05
CA GLY A 74 5.65 -7.40 -11.95
C GLY A 74 4.37 -8.22 -12.21
N MET A 75 3.25 -7.84 -11.59
CA MET A 75 1.94 -8.47 -11.79
C MET A 75 1.24 -7.79 -12.96
N MET A 76 1.51 -8.28 -14.17
CA MET A 76 0.94 -7.88 -15.48
C MET A 76 -0.61 -7.91 -15.58
N GLY A 77 -1.35 -8.03 -14.46
CA GLY A 77 -2.81 -8.12 -14.46
C GLY A 77 -3.51 -7.79 -13.14
N MET A 78 -2.83 -7.25 -12.11
CA MET A 78 -3.55 -6.70 -10.96
C MET A 78 -4.11 -5.33 -11.38
N ALA A 79 -5.44 -5.28 -11.43
CA ALA A 79 -6.25 -4.20 -11.97
C ALA A 79 -5.69 -2.81 -11.62
N MET A 80 -5.74 -1.92 -12.60
CA MET A 80 -5.62 -0.48 -12.41
C MET A 80 -6.59 -0.11 -11.29
N MET A 81 -6.09 0.07 -10.06
CA MET A 81 -6.94 0.57 -8.98
C MET A 81 -7.16 2.04 -9.28
N ASP A 82 -8.29 2.35 -9.92
CA ASP A 82 -8.68 3.72 -10.20
C ASP A 82 -9.07 4.46 -8.92
N ASN A 83 -9.52 3.73 -7.90
CA ASN A 83 -9.91 4.30 -6.61
C ASN A 83 -9.62 3.34 -5.45
N ILE A 84 -9.11 3.89 -4.37
CA ILE A 84 -9.03 3.20 -3.09
C ILE A 84 -10.27 3.54 -2.28
N ARG A 85 -11.00 2.52 -1.86
CA ARG A 85 -12.22 2.66 -1.06
C ARG A 85 -12.00 2.25 0.37
N SER A 86 -11.17 1.26 0.67
CA SER A 86 -10.86 0.90 2.06
C SER A 86 -9.40 0.53 2.23
N MET A 87 -8.91 0.61 3.47
CA MET A 87 -7.54 0.24 3.79
C MET A 87 -7.45 -0.42 5.16
N SER A 88 -6.68 -1.50 5.26
CA SER A 88 -6.39 -2.20 6.50
C SER A 88 -4.90 -2.05 6.83
N HIS A 89 -4.60 -1.72 8.08
CA HIS A 89 -3.23 -1.77 8.58
C HIS A 89 -2.84 -3.23 8.80
N ASP A 90 -1.75 -3.69 8.18
CA ASP A 90 -1.25 -5.05 8.34
C ASP A 90 -0.04 -5.06 9.29
N PRO A 91 -0.24 -5.33 10.59
CA PRO A 91 0.85 -5.40 11.55
C PRO A 91 1.74 -6.64 11.38
N TYR A 92 1.27 -7.67 10.67
CA TYR A 92 1.99 -8.95 10.53
C TYR A 92 2.94 -8.96 9.34
N ALA A 93 2.68 -8.15 8.32
CA ALA A 93 3.53 -8.09 7.14
C ALA A 93 4.97 -7.61 7.42
N GLN A 94 5.19 -6.77 8.45
CA GLN A 94 6.55 -6.39 8.88
C GLN A 94 7.38 -7.58 9.37
N GLY A 95 6.76 -8.56 10.04
CA GLY A 95 7.44 -9.75 10.53
C GLY A 95 7.76 -10.77 9.42
N ALA A 96 6.95 -10.80 8.36
CA ALA A 96 7.19 -11.66 7.21
C ALA A 96 8.38 -11.18 6.37
N VAL A 97 8.48 -9.88 6.09
CA VAL A 97 9.61 -9.30 5.31
C VAL A 97 10.95 -9.50 6.03
N GLN A 98 11.00 -9.37 7.36
CA GLN A 98 12.22 -9.66 8.13
C GLN A 98 12.59 -11.14 8.10
N ASN A 99 11.61 -12.05 8.15
CA ASN A 99 11.87 -13.49 8.08
C ASN A 99 12.36 -13.94 6.71
N GLU A 100 11.87 -13.34 5.62
CA GLU A 100 12.39 -13.60 4.27
C GLU A 100 13.82 -13.09 4.11
N ASP A 101 14.13 -11.86 4.56
CA ASP A 101 15.51 -11.33 4.53
C ASP A 101 16.48 -12.19 5.37
N LEU A 102 16.02 -12.69 6.53
CA LEU A 102 16.80 -13.61 7.36
C LEU A 102 17.04 -14.97 6.66
N ARG A 103 16.03 -15.49 5.97
CA ARG A 103 16.13 -16.74 5.19
C ARG A 103 17.06 -16.57 3.99
N GLU A 104 16.98 -15.46 3.25
CA GLU A 104 17.85 -15.16 2.12
C GLU A 104 19.30 -14.94 2.56
N ARG A 105 19.52 -14.30 3.72
CA ARG A 105 20.85 -14.17 4.34
C ARG A 105 21.43 -15.51 4.80
N GLN A 106 20.60 -16.45 5.27
CA GLN A 106 21.06 -17.79 5.66
C GLN A 106 21.26 -18.73 4.47
N LEU A 107 20.60 -18.49 3.33
CA LEU A 107 20.78 -19.27 2.10
C LEU A 107 22.05 -18.88 1.32
N ARG A 108 22.52 -17.64 1.41
CA ARG A 108 23.85 -17.23 0.91
C ARG A 108 24.95 -17.69 1.86
N ARG A 109 25.15 -19.01 1.95
CA ARG A 109 26.45 -19.51 2.42
C ARG A 109 27.49 -19.07 1.38
N PRO A 110 28.68 -18.57 1.78
CA PRO A 110 29.76 -18.40 0.83
C PRO A 110 30.07 -19.78 0.23
N ASP A 111 30.05 -19.87 -1.10
CA ASP A 111 30.55 -21.04 -1.82
C ASP A 111 32.01 -21.32 -1.39
N PRO A 112 32.41 -22.60 -1.29
CA PRO A 112 33.71 -23.01 -0.74
C PRO A 112 34.92 -22.50 -1.53
#